data_AF-X1ETF8-F1
#
_entry.id   AF-X1ETF8-F1
#
_cell.length_a   1.000
_cell.length_b   1.000
_cell.length_c   1.000
_cell.angle_alpha   90.00
_cell.angle_beta   90.00
_cell.angle_gamma   90.00
#
_symmetry.space_group_name_H-M   'P 1'
#
loop_
_entity.id
_entity.type
_entity.pdbx_description
1 polymer ?
#
loop_
_entity_poly.entity_id
_entity_poly.type
_entity_poly.pdbx_seq_one_letter_code
_entity_poly.pdbx_strand_id
1 'polypeptide(L)' 'MKTISASKARDNLYKILDEVKNGLKSYTITLR' A
#
# COMPACT_ATOMS: atom_id res chain seq x y z
N MET A 1 -5.91 2.11 -8.82
CA MET A 1 -4.57 1.56 -8.56
C MET A 1 -3.67 2.70 -8.12
N LYS A 2 -3.14 2.68 -6.89
CA LYS A 2 -2.39 3.81 -6.30
C LYS A 2 -0.92 3.44 -6.13
N THR A 3 -0.02 4.24 -6.68
CA THR A 3 1.43 4.02 -6.55
C THR A 3 1.98 4.70 -5.31
N ILE A 4 2.76 3.99 -4.51
CA ILE A 4 3.39 4.49 -3.26
C ILE A 4 4.85 4.05 -3.20
N SER A 5 5.72 4.84 -2.57
CA SER A 5 7.11 4.44 -2.32
C SER A 5 7.18 3.36 -1.23
N ALA A 6 8.24 2.56 -1.26
CA ALA A 6 8.49 1.50 -0.28
C ALA A 6 8.55 2.03 1.17
N SER A 7 9.15 3.20 1.39
CA SER A 7 9.18 3.86 2.70
C SER A 7 7.78 4.20 3.20
N LYS A 8 6.94 4.79 2.34
CA LYS A 8 5.56 5.12 2.68
C LYS A 8 4.69 3.87 2.90
N ALA A 9 4.96 2.80 2.15
CA ALA A 9 4.31 1.51 2.31
C ALA A 9 4.66 0.87 3.67
N ARG A 10 5.94 0.90 4.05
CA ARG A 10 6.40 0.40 5.35
C ARG A 10 5.74 1.15 6.50
N ASP A 11 5.73 2.48 6.45
CA ASP A 11 5.20 3.31 7.53
C ASP A 11 3.67 3.17 7.68
N ASN A 12 2.97 2.70 6.65
CA ASN A 12 1.51 2.52 6.62
C ASN A 12 1.08 1.07 6.38
N LEU A 13 1.94 0.09 6.66
CA LEU A 13 1.77 -1.30 6.23
C LEU A 13 0.43 -1.90 6.68
N TYR A 14 0.08 -1.78 7.96
CA TYR A 14 -1.16 -2.35 8.50
C TYR A 14 -2.42 -1.75 7.86
N LYS A 15 -2.42 -0.44 7.60
CA LYS A 15 -3.53 0.24 6.94
C LYS A 15 -3.69 -0.22 5.50
N ILE A 16 -2.57 -0.38 4.79
CA ILE A 16 -2.57 -0.87 3.40
C ILE A 16 -3.08 -2.31 3.36
N LEU A 17 -2.65 -3.17 4.28
CA LEU A 17 -3.12 -4.54 4.37
C LEU A 17 -4.62 -4.62 4.66
N ASP A 18 -5.15 -3.78 5.53
CA ASP A 18 -6.59 -3.71 5.80
C ASP A 18 -7.39 -3.27 4.56
N GLU A 19 -6.95 -2.20 3.89
CA GLU A 19 -7.62 -1.70 2.67
C GLU A 19 -7.54 -2.69 1.49
N VAL A 20 -6.45 -3.47 1.38
CA VAL A 20 -6.29 -4.53 0.38
C VAL A 20 -7.15 -5.75 0.74
N LYS A 21 -7.15 -6.17 2.01
CA LYS A 21 -7.94 -7.31 2.50
C LYS A 21 -9.44 -7.10 2.30
N ASN A 22 -9.91 -5.88 2.53
CA ASN A 22 -11.31 -5.51 2.34
C ASN A 22 -11.68 -5.31 0.84
N GLY A 23 -10.75 -5.54 -0.09
CA GLY A 23 -10.96 -5.38 -1.53
C GLY A 23 -11.19 -3.92 -1.95
N LEU A 24 -10.95 -2.97 -1.05
CA LEU A 24 -11.26 -1.56 -1.25
C LEU A 24 -10.25 -0.89 -2.19
N LYS A 25 -8.99 -1.33 -2.18
CA LYS A 25 -7.90 -0.69 -2.93
C LYS A 25 -6.82 -1.65 -3.41
N SER A 26 -6.20 -1.28 -4.53
CA SER A 26 -4.98 -1.91 -5.05
C SER A 26 -3.83 -0.91 -5.07
N TYR A 27 -2.66 -1.37 -4.61
CA TYR A 27 -1.46 -0.56 -4.44
C TYR A 27 -0.29 -1.08 -5.29
N THR A 28 0.47 -0.17 -5.87
CA THR A 28 1.75 -0.47 -6.55
C THR A 28 2.87 0.12 -5.71
N ILE A 29 3.82 -0.71 -5.26
CA ILE A 29 4.94 -0.25 -4.45
C ILE A 29 6.15 -0.02 -5.35
N THR A 30 6.71 1.19 -5.33
CA THR A 30 7.95 1.52 -6.03
C THR A 30 9.15 1.49 -5.08
N LEU A 31 10.22 0.83 -5.52
CA LEU A 31 11.46 0.58 -4.75
C LEU A 31 12.58 1.60 -5.04
N ARG A 32 12.23 2.74 -5.63
CA ARG A 32 13.20 3.74 -6.09
C ARG A 32 13.69 4.64 -4.97
#